data_AF-A0A9R1Q0D0-F1
#
_entry.id   AF-A0A9R1Q0D0-F1
#
_cell.length_a   1.000
_cell.length_b   1.000
_cell.length_c   1.000
_cell.angle_alpha   90.00
_cell.angle_beta   90.00
_cell.angle_gamma   90.00
#
_symmetry.space_group_name_H-M   'P 1'
#
loop_
_entity.id
_entity.type
_entity.pdbx_description
1 polymer ?
#
loop_
_entity_poly.entity_id
_entity_poly.type
_entity_poly.pdbx_seq_one_letter_code
_entity_poly.pdbx_strand_id
1 'polypeptide(L)'
;MWPWLEKIASACWDRVRRYAPTSTRRDEDGGSGSGADADDLLLWSRDLGRHAAGDFSFAVVQANEVLEDHSQVETGAAATFVGVYDGHGGAEASRFISNHLSAHLVRTF
;
A
#
# COMPACT_ATOMS: atom_id res chain seq x y z
N MET A 1 -21.38 13.29 7.10
CA MET A 1 -20.69 12.94 5.85
C MET A 1 -19.31 12.44 6.24
N TRP A 2 -18.88 11.26 5.80
CA TRP A 2 -17.77 10.51 6.41
C TRP A 2 -16.42 10.95 5.80
N PRO A 3 -15.65 11.83 6.45
CA PRO A 3 -14.51 12.51 5.81
C PRO A 3 -13.37 11.56 5.43
N TRP A 4 -13.25 10.43 6.13
CA TRP A 4 -12.29 9.37 5.82
C TRP A 4 -12.58 8.67 4.48
N LEU A 5 -13.87 8.52 4.15
CA LEU A 5 -14.31 7.86 2.92
C LEU A 5 -14.08 8.76 1.69
N GLU A 6 -14.27 10.07 1.85
CA GLU A 6 -13.92 11.06 0.83
C GLU A 6 -12.42 11.10 0.56
N LYS A 7 -11.58 10.97 1.60
CA LYS A 7 -10.12 10.90 1.45
C LYS A 7 -9.66 9.64 0.74
N ILE A 8 -10.18 8.47 1.12
CA ILE A 8 -9.90 7.21 0.39
C ILE A 8 -10.34 7.34 -1.07
N ALA A 9 -11.55 7.85 -1.31
CA ALA A 9 -12.06 8.06 -2.66
C ALA A 9 -11.17 9.02 -3.46
N SER A 10 -10.71 10.13 -2.86
CA SER A 10 -9.81 11.10 -3.50
C SER A 10 -8.45 10.49 -3.83
N ALA A 11 -7.83 9.78 -2.89
CA ALA A 11 -6.54 9.11 -3.08
C ALA A 11 -6.62 8.05 -4.20
N CYS A 12 -7.73 7.31 -4.27
CA CYS A 12 -8.01 6.40 -5.37
C CYS A 12 -8.24 7.17 -6.69
N TRP A 13 -8.99 8.28 -6.66
CA TRP A 13 -9.38 9.04 -7.85
C TRP A 13 -8.23 9.79 -8.53
N ASP A 14 -7.36 10.45 -7.76
CA ASP A 14 -6.18 11.15 -8.30
C ASP A 14 -5.20 10.21 -8.99
N ARG A 15 -5.19 8.94 -8.58
CA ARG A 15 -4.38 7.90 -9.20
C ARG A 15 -5.07 7.30 -10.43
N VAL A 16 -6.39 7.11 -10.41
CA VAL A 16 -7.19 6.73 -11.61
C VAL A 16 -7.00 7.76 -12.74
N ARG A 17 -6.96 9.06 -12.44
CA ARG A 17 -6.69 10.12 -13.43
C ARG A 17 -5.32 10.00 -14.09
N ARG A 18 -4.31 9.48 -13.38
CA ARG A 18 -2.97 9.23 -13.94
C ARG A 18 -2.92 8.03 -14.89
N TYR A 19 -3.95 7.18 -14.90
CA TYR A 19 -4.06 6.03 -15.81
C TYR A 19 -4.95 6.27 -17.04
N ALA A 20 -5.56 7.45 -17.16
CA ALA A 20 -6.14 7.88 -18.43
C ALA A 20 -4.99 8.15 -19.42
N PRO A 21 -4.95 7.50 -20.60
CA PRO A 21 -3.84 7.65 -21.53
C PRO A 21 -3.92 9.02 -22.22
N THR A 22 -3.38 10.06 -21.58
CA THR A 22 -2.94 11.26 -22.27
C THR A 22 -1.45 11.16 -22.53
N SER A 23 -1.16 10.78 -23.77
CA SER A 23 0.15 10.89 -24.41
C SER A 23 0.64 12.34 -24.35
N THR A 24 1.43 12.71 -23.34
CA THR A 24 2.40 13.81 -23.46
C THR A 24 3.51 13.61 -22.45
N ARG A 25 4.70 13.29 -22.96
CA ARG A 25 5.97 13.56 -22.28
C ARG A 25 6.01 15.03 -21.87
N ARG A 26 6.35 15.33 -20.62
CA ARG A 26 7.00 16.58 -20.23
C ARG A 26 7.82 16.34 -18.96
N ASP A 27 9.10 16.64 -19.10
CA ASP A 27 10.11 16.73 -18.06
C ASP A 27 9.87 17.95 -17.14
N GLU A 28 10.44 17.87 -15.93
CA GLU A 28 10.78 18.94 -14.97
C GLU A 28 9.68 19.91 -14.49
N ASP A 29 9.44 19.99 -13.17
CA ASP A 29 9.81 21.18 -12.37
C ASP A 29 9.64 20.93 -10.85
N GLY A 30 10.50 21.57 -10.06
CA GLY A 30 10.47 21.54 -8.60
C GLY A 30 9.32 22.36 -8.02
N GLY A 31 8.82 21.93 -6.86
CA GLY A 31 7.76 22.62 -6.14
C GLY A 31 7.83 22.34 -4.64
N SER A 32 8.46 23.27 -3.92
CA SER A 32 8.36 23.39 -2.46
C SER A 32 6.90 23.63 -2.07
N GLY A 33 6.32 22.74 -1.26
CA GLY A 33 4.95 22.87 -0.75
C GLY A 33 4.89 22.48 0.72
N SER A 34 4.74 23.48 1.57
CA SER A 34 4.60 23.39 3.02
C SER A 34 3.34 22.66 3.46
N GLY A 35 3.44 21.86 4.53
CA GLY A 35 2.30 21.38 5.30
C GLY A 35 1.79 20.00 4.86
N ALA A 36 2.59 18.96 5.08
CA ALA A 36 2.07 17.60 5.06
C ALA A 36 1.16 17.43 6.29
N ASP A 37 -0.15 17.52 6.06
CA ASP A 37 -1.20 17.31 7.03
C ASP A 37 -0.94 16.01 7.80
N ALA A 38 -0.99 16.07 9.14
CA ALA A 38 -0.84 14.90 10.00
C ALA A 38 -1.87 13.79 9.71
N ASP A 39 -2.95 14.12 9.01
CA ASP A 39 -3.99 13.21 8.55
C ASP A 39 -3.57 12.32 7.35
N ASP A 40 -2.54 12.70 6.59
CA ASP A 40 -1.99 11.91 5.47
C ASP A 40 -1.10 10.75 5.98
N LEU A 41 -0.77 10.73 7.28
CA LEU A 41 0.01 9.66 7.92
C LEU A 41 -0.82 8.38 8.12
N LEU A 42 -2.16 8.47 8.15
CA LEU A 42 -3.05 7.33 8.41
C LEU A 42 -3.27 6.44 7.18
N LEU A 43 -2.91 6.91 5.99
CA LEU A 43 -3.00 6.16 4.74
C LEU A 43 -1.59 5.90 4.21
N TRP A 44 -1.16 4.65 4.29
CA TRP A 44 0.05 4.21 3.60
C TRP A 44 -0.34 3.47 2.32
N SER A 45 0.33 3.77 1.21
CA SER A 45 0.13 3.02 -0.03
C SER A 45 1.46 2.75 -0.72
N ARG A 46 1.52 1.62 -1.41
CA ARG A 46 2.60 1.30 -2.32
C ARG A 46 2.16 1.64 -3.74
N ASP A 47 3.05 2.31 -4.48
CA ASP A 47 2.90 2.49 -5.92
C ASP A 47 2.82 1.14 -6.65
N LEU A 48 2.41 1.15 -7.93
CA LEU A 48 2.34 -0.06 -8.73
C LEU A 48 3.71 -0.74 -8.78
N GLY A 49 3.77 -1.95 -8.22
CA GLY A 49 4.85 -2.91 -8.37
C GLY A 49 4.56 -3.86 -9.54
N ARG A 50 5.61 -4.42 -10.12
CA ARG A 50 5.50 -5.42 -11.19
C ARG A 50 5.60 -6.82 -10.61
N HIS A 51 4.86 -7.76 -11.19
CA HIS A 51 4.99 -9.20 -10.93
C HIS A 51 4.83 -10.02 -12.22
N ALA A 52 4.93 -11.35 -12.12
CA ALA A 52 4.98 -12.25 -13.27
C ALA A 52 3.75 -12.18 -14.20
N ALA A 53 2.60 -11.70 -13.73
CA ALA A 53 1.36 -11.64 -14.50
C ALA A 53 0.80 -10.22 -14.70
N GLY A 54 1.55 -9.16 -14.33
CA GLY A 54 1.10 -7.77 -14.47
C GLY A 54 1.63 -6.84 -13.40
N ASP A 55 0.85 -5.81 -13.09
CA ASP A 55 1.16 -4.80 -12.07
C ASP A 55 0.18 -4.90 -10.90
N PHE A 56 0.64 -4.61 -9.68
CA PHE A 56 -0.16 -4.62 -8.45
C PHE A 56 0.16 -3.41 -7.60
N SER A 57 -0.79 -2.93 -6.81
CA SER A 57 -0.57 -1.97 -5.73
C SER A 57 -1.32 -2.43 -4.50
N PHE A 58 -0.94 -1.94 -3.32
CA PHE A 58 -1.71 -2.15 -2.10
C PHE A 58 -1.59 -0.96 -1.17
N ALA A 59 -2.54 -0.84 -0.25
CA ALA A 59 -2.61 0.25 0.71
C ALA A 59 -3.12 -0.25 2.05
N VAL A 60 -2.79 0.48 3.11
CA VAL A 60 -3.22 0.26 4.48
C VAL A 60 -3.79 1.57 4.98
N VAL A 61 -4.98 1.51 5.57
CA VAL A 61 -5.64 2.65 6.22
C VAL A 61 -5.74 2.33 7.69
N GLN A 62 -5.13 3.17 8.52
CA GLN A 62 -5.21 3.05 9.96
C GLN A 62 -6.57 3.56 10.45
N ALA A 63 -7.35 2.66 11.06
CA ALA A 63 -8.64 3.01 11.69
C ALA A 63 -8.54 3.18 13.22
N ASN A 64 -7.62 2.48 13.86
CA ASN A 64 -7.43 2.47 15.32
C ASN A 64 -6.28 3.39 15.75
N GLU A 65 -6.19 3.72 17.04
CA GLU A 65 -5.09 4.51 17.61
C GLU A 65 -3.71 3.85 17.36
N VAL A 66 -3.69 2.51 17.39
CA VAL A 66 -2.52 1.70 17.03
C VAL A 66 -2.83 0.95 15.74
N LEU A 67 -1.91 1.00 14.77
CA LEU A 67 -1.97 0.16 13.59
C LEU A 67 -1.56 -1.27 13.97
N GLU A 68 -2.57 -2.12 14.21
CA GLU A 68 -2.36 -3.54 14.52
C GLU A 68 -2.26 -4.38 13.24
N ASP A 69 -2.80 -3.89 12.13
CA ASP A 69 -2.78 -4.58 10.85
C ASP A 69 -1.40 -4.55 10.20
N HIS A 70 -0.97 -5.69 9.70
CA HIS A 70 0.25 -5.81 8.91
C HIS A 70 -0.03 -6.48 7.57
N SER A 71 0.80 -6.18 6.58
CA SER A 71 0.73 -6.80 5.26
C SER A 71 2.12 -6.97 4.68
N GLN A 72 2.26 -7.93 3.77
CA GLN A 72 3.50 -8.20 3.06
C GLN A 72 3.24 -8.61 1.61
N VAL A 73 4.19 -8.30 0.74
CA VAL A 73 4.19 -8.79 -0.64
C VAL A 73 5.59 -9.23 -1.02
N GLU A 74 5.70 -10.47 -1.49
CA GLU A 74 6.93 -11.01 -2.07
C GLU A 74 6.67 -11.49 -3.50
N THR A 75 7.41 -10.92 -4.45
CA THR A 75 7.31 -11.24 -5.87
C THR A 75 8.47 -12.14 -6.28
N GLY A 76 8.16 -13.36 -6.71
CA GLY A 76 9.10 -14.27 -7.38
C GLY A 76 8.88 -14.29 -8.89
N ALA A 77 9.75 -15.02 -9.61
CA ALA A 77 9.67 -15.15 -11.06
C ALA A 77 8.41 -15.89 -11.54
N ALA A 78 7.92 -16.86 -10.75
CA ALA A 78 6.78 -17.71 -11.11
C ALA A 78 5.53 -17.49 -10.24
N ALA A 79 5.67 -16.83 -9.09
CA ALA A 79 4.60 -16.68 -8.11
C ALA A 79 4.72 -15.35 -7.36
N THR A 80 3.62 -14.90 -6.77
CA THR A 80 3.58 -13.74 -5.89
C THR A 80 2.86 -14.14 -4.61
N PHE A 81 3.53 -13.94 -3.48
CA PHE A 81 2.94 -14.14 -2.17
C PHE A 81 2.40 -12.80 -1.65
N VAL A 82 1.13 -12.78 -1.25
CA VAL A 82 0.47 -11.63 -0.66
C VAL A 82 -0.11 -12.05 0.68
N GLY A 83 0.29 -11.35 1.74
CA GLY A 83 -0.23 -11.55 3.10
C GLY A 83 -0.93 -10.30 3.61
N VAL A 84 -2.11 -10.47 4.20
CA VAL A 84 -2.88 -9.44 4.92
C VAL A 84 -3.27 -10.02 6.27
N TYR A 85 -2.87 -9.35 7.34
CA TYR A 85 -2.98 -9.84 8.71
C TYR A 85 -3.70 -8.81 9.57
N ASP A 86 -4.92 -9.13 9.98
CA ASP A 86 -5.73 -8.35 10.91
C ASP A 86 -5.21 -8.59 12.35
N GLY A 87 -4.68 -7.54 12.98
CA GLY A 87 -4.12 -7.62 14.32
C GLY A 87 -5.16 -7.34 15.39
N HIS A 88 -5.04 -7.98 16.56
CA HIS A 88 -5.94 -7.71 17.69
C HIS A 88 -5.24 -7.92 19.04
N GLY A 89 -5.46 -6.98 19.96
CA GLY A 89 -4.86 -7.04 21.30
C GLY A 89 -3.37 -6.72 21.29
N GLY A 90 -2.92 -5.93 20.33
CA GLY A 90 -1.53 -5.60 20.02
C GLY A 90 -1.10 -6.05 18.62
N ALA A 91 -0.10 -5.36 18.06
CA ALA A 91 0.46 -5.64 16.73
C ALA A 91 1.44 -6.83 16.70
N GLU A 92 1.76 -7.44 17.84
CA GLU A 92 2.85 -8.42 17.95
C GLU A 92 2.60 -9.67 17.09
N ALA A 93 1.39 -10.21 17.07
CA ALA A 93 1.07 -11.42 16.32
C ALA A 93 1.08 -11.19 14.80
N SER A 94 0.38 -10.16 14.34
CA SER A 94 0.33 -9.76 12.92
C SER A 94 1.71 -9.39 12.40
N ARG A 95 2.51 -8.66 13.20
CA ARG A 95 3.91 -8.34 12.89
C ARG A 95 4.79 -9.59 12.83
N PHE A 96 4.65 -10.50 13.80
CA PHE A 96 5.42 -11.75 13.81
C PHE A 96 5.15 -12.55 12.54
N ILE A 97 3.88 -12.76 12.18
CA ILE A 97 3.51 -13.49 10.96
C ILE A 97 4.06 -12.78 9.73
N SER A 98 3.91 -11.46 9.65
CA SER A 98 4.38 -10.66 8.51
C SER A 98 5.89 -10.74 8.25
N ASN A 99 6.69 -11.06 9.27
CA ASN A 99 8.15 -11.13 9.15
C ASN A 99 8.67 -12.55 8.90
N HIS A 100 7.85 -13.59 9.15
CA HIS A 100 8.34 -14.97 9.16
C HIS A 100 7.59 -15.88 8.17
N LEU A 101 6.31 -15.66 7.91
CA LEU A 101 5.48 -16.62 7.17
C LEU A 101 6.01 -16.91 5.77
N SER A 102 6.41 -15.87 5.03
CA SER A 102 6.93 -16.05 3.68
C SER A 102 8.22 -16.87 3.65
N ALA A 103 9.13 -16.71 4.60
CA ALA A 103 10.37 -17.51 4.64
C ALA A 103 10.08 -19.02 4.76
N HIS A 104 8.92 -19.40 5.31
CA HIS A 104 8.46 -20.78 5.40
C HIS A 104 7.72 -21.29 4.16
N LEU A 105 7.21 -20.39 3.29
CA LEU A 105 6.48 -20.73 2.07
C LEU A 105 7.35 -20.59 0.82
N VAL A 106 8.25 -19.60 0.79
CA VAL A 106 9.05 -19.21 -0.37
C VAL A 106 10.36 -19.99 -0.48
N ARG A 107 10.79 -20.68 0.60
CA ARG A 107 11.89 -21.67 0.56
C ARG A 107 11.61 -22.89 -0.33
N THR A 108 10.39 -23.04 -0.82
CA THR A 108 9.94 -24.22 -1.59
C THR A 108 9.75 -23.93 -3.09
N PHE A 109 10.18 -22.76 -3.57
CA PHE A 109 10.21 -22.41 -5.00
C PHE A 109 11.62 -22.33 -5.57
#